data_AF-A0A8H4WHF6-F1
#
_entry.id   AF-A0A8H4WHF6-F1
#
_cell.length_a   1.000
_cell.length_b   1.000
_cell.length_c   1.000
_cell.angle_alpha   90.00
_cell.angle_beta   90.00
_cell.angle_gamma   90.00
#
_symmetry.space_group_name_H-M   'P 1'
#
loop_
_entity.id
_entity.type
_entity.pdbx_description
1 polymer ?
#
loop_
_entity_poly.entity_id
_entity_poly.type
_entity_poly.pdbx_seq_one_letter_code
_entity_poly.pdbx_strand_id
1 'polypeptide(L)'
;MNISFTQDSPLGEWVDQLLNTVFFQPDDDLSSNAIQEFFSRDLKVRINGVSINYGDYVDAVVATRAQNIISVVSNEELIASREEQASAGAGGSVAHLSSFILKDKQTGLEKKESTVTLATVDLVDGRRPSTSDISIDAPSVTTISSPITSPTTPPKFPPRSPHAIAIFLGADYHAGDDDGDEADWYYIGARTLVYQLLHSPTTKLKTPTPVVILVTKDVRESKRMRLQADGATVIEIEEVDHAFSIGEPRYAQVLTKLRVFDYEVMPYEKVFLMDTDMVITRPLDAIFDDESTRLNTIDPNATRTDTERQISPLPQNFTFAATPESAERDHEYPYLDPNREKAYFNVGCMLFSPSKEIYHYYLAILDHPELFGHGWPEQDLLNYIHRLGGPMPWSRLHYSWYLNWPNQNDLDGDMAIIHSKFWQEDFGPGEKYALRCLGEMQGYWIAKEAV
;
A
#
# COMPACT_ATOMS: atom_id res chain seq x y z
N MET A 1 22.01 34.97 -23.41
CA MET A 1 22.35 33.67 -24.03
C MET A 1 21.09 33.15 -24.71
N ASN A 2 21.18 32.52 -25.88
CA ASN A 2 20.01 31.81 -26.43
C ASN A 2 19.72 30.61 -25.53
N ILE A 3 18.54 30.57 -24.92
CA ILE A 3 18.07 29.45 -24.13
C ILE A 3 17.62 28.38 -25.12
N SER A 4 18.42 27.33 -25.31
CA SER A 4 18.10 26.25 -26.23
C SER A 4 17.70 25.01 -25.44
N PHE A 5 16.40 24.88 -25.15
CA PHE A 5 15.85 23.61 -24.70
C PHE A 5 15.69 22.65 -25.88
N THR A 6 16.05 21.39 -25.69
CA THR A 6 15.83 20.34 -26.70
C THR A 6 14.32 20.13 -26.84
N GLN A 7 13.72 20.68 -27.89
CA GLN A 7 12.27 20.61 -28.13
C GLN A 7 11.76 19.17 -28.26
N ASP A 8 12.65 18.24 -28.60
CA ASP A 8 12.36 16.81 -28.77
C ASP A 8 12.46 15.99 -27.47
N SER A 9 12.80 16.61 -26.33
CA SER A 9 12.89 15.93 -25.04
C SER A 9 11.50 15.48 -24.52
N PRO A 10 11.44 14.41 -23.70
CA PRO A 10 10.24 14.07 -22.93
C PRO A 10 9.67 15.28 -22.20
N LEU A 11 8.34 15.35 -22.06
CA LEU A 11 7.68 16.53 -21.54
C LEU A 11 8.13 16.89 -20.12
N GLY A 12 8.30 15.91 -19.22
CA GLY A 12 8.78 16.19 -17.87
C GLY A 12 10.25 16.61 -17.82
N GLU A 13 11.12 16.02 -18.65
CA GLU A 13 12.51 16.50 -18.77
C GLU A 13 12.56 17.98 -19.24
N TRP A 14 11.69 18.37 -20.17
CA TRP A 14 11.59 19.76 -20.61
C TRP A 14 11.11 20.69 -19.49
N VAL A 15 10.10 20.29 -18.72
CA VAL A 15 9.60 21.07 -17.57
C VAL A 15 10.69 21.19 -16.49
N ASP A 16 11.45 20.12 -16.25
CA ASP A 16 12.57 20.12 -15.30
C ASP A 16 13.65 21.11 -15.72
N GLN A 17 14.05 21.10 -16.99
CA GLN A 17 15.01 22.08 -17.54
C GLN A 17 14.51 23.52 -17.41
N LEU A 18 13.23 23.77 -17.67
CA LEU A 18 12.63 25.09 -17.53
C LEU A 18 12.66 25.57 -16.08
N LEU A 19 12.18 24.75 -15.13
CA LEU A 19 12.15 25.11 -13.71
C LEU A 19 13.57 25.28 -13.15
N ASN A 20 14.53 24.46 -13.54
CA ASN A 20 15.94 24.66 -13.19
C ASN A 20 16.48 26.00 -13.69
N THR A 21 16.15 26.37 -14.93
CA THR A 21 16.58 27.65 -15.52
C THR A 21 15.94 28.85 -14.80
N VAL A 22 14.68 28.73 -14.38
CA VAL A 22 13.98 29.81 -13.69
C VAL A 22 14.42 29.94 -12.23
N PHE A 23 14.54 28.82 -11.50
CA PHE A 23 14.66 28.85 -10.03
C PHE A 23 16.05 28.54 -9.50
N PHE A 24 16.72 27.52 -10.03
CA PHE A 24 17.81 26.86 -9.32
C PHE A 24 19.21 27.29 -9.77
N GLN A 25 19.30 28.02 -10.87
CA GLN A 25 20.55 28.59 -11.38
C GLN A 25 20.77 30.06 -10.90
N PRO A 26 22.02 30.55 -10.77
CA PRO A 26 22.33 31.83 -10.11
C PRO A 26 22.22 33.12 -10.96
N ASP A 27 22.06 33.02 -12.28
CA ASP A 27 21.97 34.13 -13.24
C ASP A 27 20.53 34.69 -13.33
N ASP A 28 20.31 35.87 -12.76
CA ASP A 28 18.99 36.50 -12.73
C ASP A 28 18.50 36.98 -14.11
N ASP A 29 19.42 37.33 -15.02
CA ASP A 29 19.07 37.70 -16.39
C ASP A 29 18.59 36.45 -17.15
N LEU A 30 19.25 35.31 -16.95
CA LEU A 30 18.84 34.03 -17.54
C LEU A 30 17.45 33.59 -17.04
N SER A 31 17.19 33.74 -15.73
CA SER A 31 15.88 33.45 -15.13
C SER A 31 14.79 34.35 -15.70
N SER A 32 15.03 35.68 -15.71
CA SER A 32 14.08 36.66 -16.25
C SER A 32 13.78 36.41 -17.73
N ASN A 33 14.80 36.11 -18.54
CA ASN A 33 14.62 35.79 -19.95
C ASN A 33 13.81 34.51 -20.14
N ALA A 34 14.07 33.46 -19.34
CA ALA A 34 13.32 32.21 -19.41
C ALA A 34 11.83 32.42 -19.06
N ILE A 35 11.53 33.21 -18.04
CA ILE A 35 10.14 33.58 -17.68
C ILE A 35 9.45 34.33 -18.83
N GLN A 36 10.14 35.29 -19.45
CA GLN A 36 9.57 36.08 -20.55
C GLN A 36 9.34 35.25 -21.82
N GLU A 37 10.19 34.26 -22.06
CA GLU A 37 10.17 33.45 -23.28
C GLU A 37 9.24 32.24 -23.18
N PHE A 38 9.12 31.60 -22.00
CA PHE A 38 8.47 30.30 -21.85
C PHE A 38 7.22 30.28 -20.98
N PHE A 39 6.93 31.34 -20.20
CA PHE A 39 5.67 31.45 -19.45
C PHE A 39 4.68 32.33 -20.19
N SER A 40 3.45 31.83 -20.37
CA SER A 40 2.36 32.61 -20.96
C SER A 40 2.05 33.85 -20.13
N ARG A 41 1.70 34.97 -20.77
CA ARG A 41 1.18 36.16 -20.07
C ARG A 41 -0.18 35.91 -19.40
N ASP A 42 -0.91 34.91 -19.88
CA ASP A 42 -2.18 34.45 -19.32
C ASP A 42 -2.01 33.30 -18.32
N LEU A 43 -0.77 33.00 -17.89
CA LEU A 43 -0.45 31.94 -16.95
C LEU A 43 -1.30 32.07 -15.69
N LYS A 44 -2.02 30.99 -15.35
CA LYS A 44 -2.70 30.90 -14.06
C LYS A 44 -1.78 30.19 -13.07
N VAL A 45 -1.44 30.89 -12.00
CA VAL A 45 -0.66 30.32 -10.92
C VAL A 45 -1.55 30.07 -9.72
N ARG A 46 -1.41 28.90 -9.10
CA ARG A 46 -1.93 28.63 -7.75
C ARG A 46 -0.80 28.23 -6.83
N ILE A 47 -0.66 28.90 -5.70
CA ILE A 47 0.28 28.50 -4.64
C ILE A 47 -0.55 28.14 -3.40
N ASN A 48 -0.47 26.89 -2.95
CA ASN A 48 -1.23 26.38 -1.79
C ASN A 48 -2.74 26.67 -1.91
N GLY A 49 -3.29 26.48 -3.11
CA GLY A 49 -4.70 26.75 -3.43
C GLY A 49 -5.06 28.23 -3.64
N VAL A 50 -4.14 29.17 -3.41
CA VAL A 50 -4.37 30.62 -3.63
C VAL A 50 -3.98 30.99 -5.05
N SER A 51 -4.91 31.59 -5.80
CA SER A 51 -4.61 32.10 -7.14
C SER A 51 -3.75 33.35 -7.11
N ILE A 52 -2.68 33.34 -7.90
CA ILE A 52 -1.73 34.44 -8.07
C ILE A 52 -1.69 34.78 -9.56
N ASN A 53 -1.69 36.08 -9.89
CA ASN A 53 -1.58 36.52 -11.28
C ASN A 53 -0.12 36.47 -11.76
N TYR A 54 0.10 36.53 -13.08
CA TYR A 54 1.43 36.48 -13.68
C TYR A 54 2.42 37.50 -13.07
N GLY A 55 2.01 38.75 -12.88
CA GLY A 55 2.89 39.81 -12.38
C GLY A 55 3.37 39.53 -10.95
N ASP A 56 2.42 39.24 -10.05
CA ASP A 56 2.72 38.93 -8.65
C ASP A 56 3.57 37.66 -8.52
N TYR A 57 3.37 36.68 -9.40
CA TYR A 57 4.18 35.47 -9.43
C TYR A 57 5.62 35.76 -9.85
N VAL A 58 5.82 36.54 -10.92
CA VAL A 58 7.16 36.95 -11.36
C VAL A 58 7.88 37.74 -10.27
N ASP A 59 7.18 38.68 -9.62
CA ASP A 59 7.73 39.44 -8.49
C ASP A 59 8.14 38.52 -7.32
N ALA A 60 7.35 37.49 -7.03
CA ALA A 60 7.67 36.50 -6.01
C ALA A 60 8.93 35.68 -6.36
N VAL A 61 9.10 35.28 -7.63
CA VAL A 61 10.32 34.59 -8.10
C VAL A 61 11.54 35.50 -7.92
N VAL A 62 11.45 36.75 -8.38
CA VAL A 62 12.55 37.73 -8.27
C VAL A 62 12.90 37.99 -6.80
N ALA A 63 11.90 38.20 -5.93
CA ALA A 63 12.12 38.43 -4.51
C ALA A 63 12.79 37.22 -3.83
N THR A 64 12.33 36.01 -4.14
CA THR A 64 12.88 34.77 -3.57
C THR A 64 14.34 34.59 -3.98
N ARG A 65 14.65 34.81 -5.26
CA ARG A 65 16.03 34.73 -5.79
C ARG A 65 16.92 35.85 -5.27
N ALA A 66 16.39 37.06 -5.04
CA ALA A 66 17.15 38.15 -4.44
C ALA A 66 17.57 37.84 -3.00
N GLN A 67 16.71 37.14 -2.25
CA GLN A 67 16.98 36.78 -0.85
C GLN A 67 17.80 35.50 -0.71
N ASN A 68 17.63 34.51 -1.60
CA ASN A 68 18.17 33.16 -1.40
C ASN A 68 19.05 32.68 -2.55
N ILE A 69 20.00 31.80 -2.22
CA ILE A 69 20.58 30.84 -3.17
C ILE A 69 19.71 29.59 -3.08
N ILE A 70 19.20 29.11 -4.21
CA ILE A 70 18.33 27.93 -4.27
C ILE A 70 19.13 26.79 -4.91
N SER A 71 19.17 25.62 -4.27
CA SER A 71 19.92 24.46 -4.78
C SER A 71 19.06 23.21 -4.76
N VAL A 72 18.92 22.55 -5.91
CA VAL A 72 18.17 21.29 -6.02
C VAL A 72 18.89 20.19 -5.25
N VAL A 73 18.13 19.46 -4.43
CA VAL A 73 18.55 18.22 -3.79
C VAL A 73 18.07 17.03 -4.61
N SER A 74 16.79 17.03 -4.99
CA SER A 74 16.18 16.05 -5.89
C SER A 74 15.03 16.68 -6.67
N ASN A 75 14.75 16.15 -7.86
CA ASN A 75 13.54 16.41 -8.60
C ASN A 75 13.04 15.11 -9.22
N GLU A 76 11.86 14.66 -8.82
CA GLU A 76 11.27 13.39 -9.24
C GLU A 76 10.01 13.63 -10.07
N GLU A 77 9.95 13.03 -11.27
CA GLU A 77 8.73 13.03 -12.08
C GLU A 77 7.71 12.05 -11.47
N LEU A 78 6.59 12.58 -10.99
CA LEU A 78 5.50 11.78 -10.43
C LEU A 78 4.59 11.24 -11.54
N ILE A 79 4.24 12.10 -12.50
CA ILE A 79 3.46 11.75 -13.67
C ILE A 79 3.70 12.74 -14.80
N ALA A 80 3.72 12.25 -16.03
CA ALA A 80 3.62 13.06 -17.24
C ALA A 80 2.56 12.45 -18.16
N SER A 81 1.73 13.27 -18.79
CA SER A 81 0.78 12.80 -19.80
C SER A 81 1.54 12.12 -20.96
N ARG A 82 1.35 10.82 -21.14
CA ARG A 82 1.87 10.05 -22.28
C ARG A 82 0.74 9.74 -23.25
N GLU A 83 0.92 10.03 -24.55
CA GLU A 83 0.21 9.30 -25.61
C GLU A 83 1.26 8.55 -26.44
N GLU A 84 1.02 7.25 -26.69
CA GLU A 84 1.88 6.32 -27.45
C GLU A 84 2.15 6.76 -28.91
N GLN A 85 1.57 7.86 -29.38
CA GLN A 85 1.76 8.37 -30.74
C GLN A 85 2.02 9.89 -30.82
N ALA A 86 2.17 10.58 -29.69
CA ALA A 86 2.49 12.00 -29.71
C ALA A 86 3.95 12.19 -30.14
N SER A 87 4.15 12.75 -31.34
CA SER A 87 5.45 13.18 -31.85
C SER A 87 6.18 14.02 -30.80
N ALA A 88 7.50 13.84 -30.68
CA ALA A 88 8.38 14.72 -29.94
C ALA A 88 7.97 16.19 -30.19
N GLY A 89 7.66 16.93 -29.12
CA GLY A 89 7.10 18.29 -29.20
C GLY A 89 5.60 18.45 -28.94
N ALA A 90 4.89 17.45 -28.41
CA ALA A 90 3.50 17.63 -27.92
C ALA A 90 3.44 18.36 -26.56
N GLY A 91 2.34 19.10 -26.33
CA GLY A 91 1.98 19.69 -25.02
C GLY A 91 1.39 18.65 -24.07
N GLY A 92 1.07 19.03 -22.84
CA GLY A 92 0.53 18.10 -21.85
C GLY A 92 0.64 18.59 -20.41
N SER A 93 0.45 17.68 -19.45
CA SER A 93 0.57 17.99 -18.03
C SER A 93 1.62 17.11 -17.36
N VAL A 94 2.38 17.70 -16.45
CA VAL A 94 3.46 17.08 -15.69
C VAL A 94 3.30 17.42 -14.22
N ALA A 95 3.57 16.46 -13.34
CA ALA A 95 3.75 16.71 -11.91
C ALA A 95 5.15 16.29 -11.47
N HIS A 96 5.86 17.19 -10.79
CA HIS A 96 7.17 16.96 -10.21
C HIS A 96 7.13 17.12 -8.69
N LEU A 97 7.85 16.27 -7.97
CA LEU A 97 8.21 16.47 -6.57
C LEU A 97 9.65 16.96 -6.49
N SER A 98 9.83 18.23 -6.14
CA SER A 98 11.15 18.85 -6.00
C SER A 98 11.50 19.02 -4.52
N SER A 99 12.73 18.69 -4.13
CA SER A 99 13.31 19.07 -2.84
C SER A 99 14.53 19.96 -3.09
N PHE A 100 14.61 21.09 -2.39
CA PHE A 100 15.69 22.06 -2.56
C PHE A 100 16.09 22.73 -1.24
N ILE A 101 17.28 23.33 -1.23
CA ILE A 101 17.79 24.13 -0.11
C ILE A 101 17.69 25.60 -0.49
N LEU A 102 17.04 26.39 0.36
CA LEU A 102 17.11 27.85 0.37
C LEU A 102 18.18 28.28 1.35
N LYS A 103 19.24 28.91 0.83
CA LYS A 103 20.27 29.54 1.64
C LYS A 103 20.09 31.05 1.59
N ASP A 104 19.70 31.66 2.70
CA ASP A 104 19.54 33.10 2.78
C ASP A 104 20.91 33.79 2.56
N LYS A 105 20.96 34.73 1.60
CA LYS A 105 22.19 35.37 1.15
C LYS A 105 22.82 36.29 2.20
N GLN A 106 22.03 36.80 3.16
CA GLN A 106 22.51 37.73 4.18
C GLN A 106 22.99 37.01 5.44
N THR A 107 22.19 36.05 5.90
CA THR A 107 22.40 35.33 7.17
C THR A 107 23.18 34.03 6.98
N GLY A 108 23.18 33.48 5.76
CA GLY A 108 23.75 32.17 5.44
C GLY A 108 22.93 31.00 5.97
N LEU A 109 21.75 31.25 6.56
CA LEU A 109 20.89 30.22 7.12
C LEU A 109 20.30 29.36 6.00
N GLU A 110 20.39 28.05 6.16
CA GLU A 110 19.86 27.08 5.20
C GLU A 110 18.54 26.52 5.70
N LYS A 111 17.55 26.49 4.80
CA LYS A 111 16.25 25.86 5.00
C LYS A 111 16.03 24.85 3.88
N LYS A 112 15.71 23.61 4.23
CA LYS A 112 15.28 22.60 3.26
C LYS A 112 13.77 22.72 3.05
N GLU A 113 13.34 22.72 1.80
CA GLU A 113 11.96 22.81 1.37
C GLU A 113 11.66 21.72 0.35
N SER A 114 10.38 21.35 0.26
CA SER A 114 9.88 20.44 -0.77
C SER A 114 8.59 21.00 -1.37
N THR A 115 8.39 20.81 -2.68
CA THR A 115 7.23 21.34 -3.41
C THR A 115 6.75 20.34 -4.44
N VAL A 116 5.44 20.18 -4.58
CA VAL A 116 4.83 19.51 -5.74
C VAL A 116 4.45 20.58 -6.77
N THR A 117 5.01 20.47 -7.97
CA THR A 117 4.67 21.37 -9.09
C THR A 117 3.89 20.60 -10.14
N LEU A 118 2.64 20.98 -10.37
CA LEU A 118 1.86 20.58 -11.52
C LEU A 118 1.95 21.67 -12.60
N ALA A 119 2.49 21.34 -13.75
CA ALA A 119 2.62 22.25 -14.88
C ALA A 119 1.85 21.71 -16.10
N THR A 120 1.02 22.56 -16.69
CA THR A 120 0.39 22.32 -17.99
C THR A 120 1.09 23.16 -19.05
N VAL A 121 1.60 22.48 -20.08
CA VAL A 121 2.37 23.06 -21.18
C VAL A 121 1.55 23.00 -22.45
N ASP A 122 1.26 24.16 -23.03
CA ASP A 122 0.60 24.29 -24.31
C ASP A 122 1.61 24.53 -25.45
N LEU A 123 1.18 24.20 -26.67
CA LEU A 123 1.93 24.50 -27.88
C LEU A 123 1.53 25.84 -28.46
N VAL A 124 2.52 26.60 -28.91
CA VAL A 124 2.33 27.80 -29.72
C VAL A 124 3.18 27.62 -30.98
N ASP A 125 2.58 27.76 -32.15
CA ASP A 125 3.21 27.55 -33.46
C ASP A 125 3.93 26.20 -33.63
N GLY A 126 3.41 25.13 -33.00
CA GLY A 126 3.95 23.76 -33.12
C GLY A 126 5.27 23.52 -32.37
N ARG A 127 5.69 24.45 -31.51
CA ARG A 127 6.78 24.29 -30.53
C ARG A 127 6.19 24.39 -29.13
N ARG A 128 6.98 24.14 -28.07
CA ARG A 128 6.60 24.33 -26.65
C ARG A 128 7.09 25.71 -26.15
N PRO A 129 6.31 26.80 -26.24
CA PRO A 129 6.81 28.14 -25.92
C PRO A 129 6.01 28.73 -24.74
N SER A 130 5.09 27.97 -24.14
CA SER A 130 4.08 28.53 -23.25
C SER A 130 3.61 27.48 -22.23
N THR A 131 4.11 27.58 -21.00
CA THR A 131 3.39 27.02 -19.85
C THR A 131 2.15 27.88 -19.58
N SER A 132 0.96 27.29 -19.62
CA SER A 132 -0.32 28.02 -19.59
C SER A 132 -1.01 27.95 -18.23
N ASP A 133 -0.78 26.89 -17.46
CA ASP A 133 -1.23 26.77 -16.08
C ASP A 133 -0.11 26.14 -15.22
N ILE A 134 0.20 26.73 -14.06
CA ILE A 134 1.14 26.19 -13.08
C ILE A 134 0.45 26.16 -11.72
N SER A 135 0.35 24.98 -11.10
CA SER A 135 -0.10 24.83 -9.72
C SER A 135 1.07 24.32 -8.89
N ILE A 136 1.49 25.13 -7.91
CA ILE A 136 2.56 24.82 -6.98
C ILE A 136 1.91 24.57 -5.62
N ASP A 137 2.14 23.40 -5.05
CA ASP A 137 1.84 23.15 -3.64
C ASP A 137 3.18 23.10 -2.89
N ALA A 138 3.38 24.10 -2.04
CA ALA A 138 4.53 24.29 -1.18
C ALA A 138 4.08 24.04 0.26
N PRO A 139 4.13 22.78 0.75
CA PRO A 139 3.92 22.50 2.17
C PRO A 139 4.95 23.30 2.97
N SER A 140 4.50 24.39 3.61
CA SER A 140 5.37 25.29 4.35
C SER A 140 5.73 24.66 5.68
N VAL A 141 6.95 24.12 5.80
CA VAL A 141 7.45 23.49 7.02
C VAL A 141 8.33 24.50 7.76
N THR A 142 7.98 24.86 9.00
CA THR A 142 8.89 25.62 9.88
C THR A 142 9.19 24.75 11.09
N THR A 143 10.33 24.07 11.06
CA THR A 143 10.78 23.16 12.12
C THR A 143 11.40 23.94 13.28
N ILE A 144 10.79 23.87 14.46
CA ILE A 144 11.48 24.11 15.74
C ILE A 144 11.77 22.75 16.35
N SER A 145 13.03 22.33 16.28
CA SER A 145 13.52 21.10 16.88
C SER A 145 13.33 21.13 18.41
N SER A 146 12.61 20.14 18.94
CA SER A 146 12.73 19.69 20.32
C SER A 146 13.21 18.24 20.32
N PRO A 147 14.09 17.84 21.25
CA PRO A 147 14.71 16.52 21.23
C PRO A 147 13.69 15.43 21.62
N ILE A 148 13.54 14.45 20.72
CA ILE A 148 12.78 13.23 20.96
C ILE A 148 13.59 12.33 21.90
N THR A 149 13.12 12.18 23.13
CA THR A 149 13.54 11.09 24.01
C THR A 149 12.81 9.81 23.62
N SER A 150 13.57 8.76 23.28
CA SER A 150 13.10 7.42 22.98
C SER A 150 12.46 6.76 24.20
N PRO A 151 11.24 6.18 24.12
CA PRO A 151 10.76 5.26 25.13
C PRO A 151 11.22 3.84 24.79
N THR A 152 12.18 3.34 25.56
CA THR A 152 12.56 1.93 25.63
C THR A 152 11.56 1.16 26.49
N THR A 153 10.36 0.86 25.98
CA THR A 153 9.52 -0.27 26.46
C THR A 153 8.46 -0.59 25.41
N PRO A 154 8.24 -1.86 25.01
CA PRO A 154 7.13 -2.20 24.13
C PRO A 154 5.80 -1.83 24.80
N PRO A 155 4.83 -1.23 24.08
CA PRO A 155 3.57 -0.84 24.67
C PRO A 155 2.84 -2.09 25.19
N LYS A 156 2.60 -2.13 26.51
CA LYS A 156 1.55 -2.97 27.08
C LYS A 156 0.23 -2.48 26.47
N PHE A 157 -0.38 -3.34 25.66
CA PHE A 157 -1.62 -3.10 24.92
C PHE A 157 -2.66 -2.28 25.72
N PRO A 158 -3.21 -1.18 25.17
CA PRO A 158 -4.34 -0.49 25.78
C PRO A 158 -5.58 -1.40 25.82
N PRO A 159 -6.56 -1.14 26.70
CA PRO A 159 -7.69 -2.03 26.99
C PRO A 159 -8.44 -2.40 25.69
N ARG A 160 -8.30 -3.68 25.31
CA ARG A 160 -8.22 -4.17 23.92
C ARG A 160 -9.60 -4.30 23.26
N SER A 161 -9.68 -3.90 21.99
CA SER A 161 -10.72 -4.41 21.08
C SER A 161 -10.70 -5.94 21.13
N PRO A 162 -11.86 -6.63 21.14
CA PRO A 162 -11.90 -8.10 21.00
C PRO A 162 -11.41 -8.56 19.63
N HIS A 163 -11.28 -7.63 18.68
CA HIS A 163 -10.95 -7.90 17.30
C HIS A 163 -9.58 -7.35 16.93
N ALA A 164 -8.94 -7.94 15.92
CA ALA A 164 -7.78 -7.37 15.24
C ALA A 164 -7.84 -7.64 13.74
N ILE A 165 -7.21 -6.77 12.96
CA ILE A 165 -6.87 -7.05 11.56
C ILE A 165 -5.40 -7.42 11.53
N ALA A 166 -5.07 -8.57 10.94
CA ALA A 166 -3.72 -9.07 10.79
C ALA A 166 -3.26 -8.96 9.33
N ILE A 167 -1.99 -8.68 9.14
CA ILE A 167 -1.29 -8.71 7.86
C ILE A 167 0.02 -9.47 8.09
N PHE A 168 0.40 -10.36 7.17
CA PHE A 168 1.69 -11.03 7.20
C PHE A 168 2.65 -10.43 6.17
N LEU A 169 3.88 -10.12 6.59
CA LEU A 169 4.94 -9.63 5.72
C LEU A 169 6.19 -10.49 5.91
N GLY A 170 6.50 -11.30 4.91
CA GLY A 170 7.74 -12.06 4.82
C GLY A 170 8.90 -11.22 4.29
N ALA A 171 10.08 -11.82 4.21
CA ALA A 171 11.21 -11.22 3.52
C ALA A 171 10.91 -11.07 2.02
N ASP A 172 11.41 -9.99 1.43
CA ASP A 172 11.33 -9.83 -0.01
C ASP A 172 12.24 -10.87 -0.68
N TYR A 173 11.62 -11.84 -1.36
CA TYR A 173 12.33 -12.91 -2.07
C TYR A 173 13.19 -12.36 -3.23
N HIS A 174 12.85 -11.20 -3.77
CA HIS A 174 13.53 -10.61 -4.93
C HIS A 174 14.53 -9.51 -4.55
N ALA A 175 14.59 -9.07 -3.29
CA ALA A 175 15.47 -7.99 -2.86
C ALA A 175 16.95 -8.42 -2.88
N GLY A 176 17.77 -7.62 -3.56
CA GLY A 176 19.21 -7.57 -3.32
C GLY A 176 19.55 -6.73 -2.08
N ASP A 177 20.71 -6.96 -1.48
CA ASP A 177 21.17 -6.22 -0.29
C ASP A 177 21.25 -4.70 -0.49
N ASP A 178 21.40 -4.24 -1.74
CA ASP A 178 21.51 -2.84 -2.14
C ASP A 178 20.16 -2.18 -2.49
N ASP A 179 19.06 -2.94 -2.51
CA ASP A 179 17.74 -2.39 -2.87
C ASP A 179 17.18 -1.52 -1.73
N GLY A 180 16.56 -0.40 -2.11
CA GLY A 180 15.81 0.44 -1.18
C GLY A 180 14.53 -0.26 -0.70
N ASP A 181 14.01 0.13 0.46
CA ASP A 181 12.78 -0.49 1.00
C ASP A 181 11.57 -0.35 0.07
N GLU A 182 11.52 0.72 -0.72
CA GLU A 182 10.44 1.02 -1.66
C GLU A 182 10.43 0.09 -2.90
N ALA A 183 11.46 -0.75 -3.09
CA ALA A 183 11.47 -1.78 -4.13
C ALA A 183 10.60 -3.00 -3.77
N ASP A 184 10.28 -3.17 -2.48
CA ASP A 184 9.45 -4.29 -2.00
C ASP A 184 7.96 -3.95 -2.09
N TRP A 185 7.32 -4.44 -3.14
CA TRP A 185 5.90 -4.20 -3.38
C TRP A 185 4.96 -4.77 -2.32
N TYR A 186 5.33 -5.87 -1.64
CA TYR A 186 4.49 -6.41 -0.57
C TYR A 186 4.57 -5.52 0.68
N TYR A 187 5.73 -4.91 0.95
CA TYR A 187 5.87 -3.86 1.95
C TYR A 187 5.06 -2.61 1.59
N ILE A 188 5.10 -2.16 0.33
CA ILE A 188 4.26 -1.04 -0.14
C ILE A 188 2.77 -1.37 0.00
N GLY A 189 2.36 -2.59 -0.34
CA GLY A 189 1.01 -3.10 -0.12
C GLY A 189 0.60 -3.05 1.35
N ALA A 190 1.47 -3.52 2.26
CA ALA A 190 1.23 -3.45 3.70
C ALA A 190 1.04 -2.00 4.17
N ARG A 191 1.90 -1.06 3.75
CA ARG A 191 1.76 0.37 4.08
C ARG A 191 0.46 0.97 3.54
N THR A 192 0.07 0.59 2.33
CA THR A 192 -1.18 1.04 1.70
C THR A 192 -2.38 0.55 2.51
N LEU A 193 -2.41 -0.72 2.92
CA LEU A 193 -3.47 -1.25 3.78
C LEU A 193 -3.51 -0.58 5.15
N VAL A 194 -2.36 -0.35 5.80
CA VAL A 194 -2.31 0.39 7.08
C VAL A 194 -2.90 1.79 6.92
N TYR A 195 -2.56 2.50 5.85
CA TYR A 195 -3.17 3.78 5.53
C TYR A 195 -4.69 3.68 5.33
N GLN A 196 -5.15 2.72 4.54
CA GLN A 196 -6.58 2.53 4.28
C GLN A 196 -7.37 2.19 5.56
N LEU A 197 -6.79 1.38 6.45
CA LEU A 197 -7.44 0.94 7.69
C LEU A 197 -7.42 2.00 8.79
N LEU A 198 -6.38 2.84 8.88
CA LEU A 198 -6.21 3.76 10.02
C LEU A 198 -6.46 5.23 9.67
N HIS A 199 -6.19 5.65 8.43
CA HIS A 199 -6.05 7.07 8.10
C HIS A 199 -6.99 7.54 6.99
N SER A 200 -7.26 6.70 5.99
CA SER A 200 -8.08 7.07 4.84
C SER A 200 -9.47 7.58 5.25
N PRO A 201 -9.94 8.72 4.72
CA PRO A 201 -11.24 9.28 5.08
C PRO A 201 -12.42 8.37 4.67
N THR A 202 -12.24 7.50 3.67
CA THR A 202 -13.30 6.64 3.11
C THR A 202 -13.30 5.23 3.69
N THR A 203 -12.14 4.68 4.05
CA THR A 203 -12.01 3.26 4.42
C THR A 203 -11.58 3.01 5.86
N LYS A 204 -11.14 4.04 6.60
CA LYS A 204 -10.65 3.85 7.97
C LYS A 204 -11.68 3.17 8.85
N LEU A 205 -11.17 2.31 9.73
CA LEU A 205 -11.94 1.65 10.76
C LEU A 205 -12.62 2.68 11.66
N LYS A 206 -13.88 2.42 11.99
CA LYS A 206 -14.68 3.25 12.89
C LYS A 206 -14.52 2.84 14.35
N THR A 207 -14.06 1.63 14.58
CA THR A 207 -13.73 1.06 15.89
C THR A 207 -12.22 1.11 16.16
N PRO A 208 -11.78 1.10 17.43
CA PRO A 208 -10.36 1.08 17.78
C PRO A 208 -9.73 -0.32 17.58
N THR A 209 -10.03 -0.97 16.45
CA THR A 209 -9.51 -2.30 16.12
C THR A 209 -8.05 -2.16 15.67
N PRO A 210 -7.08 -2.81 16.35
CA PRO A 210 -5.69 -2.73 15.98
C PRO A 210 -5.41 -3.39 14.63
N VAL A 211 -4.50 -2.77 13.87
CA VAL A 211 -3.86 -3.36 12.69
C VAL A 211 -2.52 -3.93 13.13
N VAL A 212 -2.38 -5.24 13.06
CA VAL A 212 -1.20 -5.99 13.49
C VAL A 212 -0.47 -6.53 12.28
N ILE A 213 0.83 -6.25 12.17
CA ILE A 213 1.67 -6.80 11.11
C ILE A 213 2.63 -7.80 11.73
N LEU A 214 2.50 -9.04 11.29
CA LEU A 214 3.39 -10.12 11.65
C LEU A 214 4.54 -10.14 10.64
N VAL A 215 5.77 -10.03 11.13
CA VAL A 215 6.97 -9.99 10.30
C VAL A 215 7.90 -11.15 10.60
N THR A 216 8.58 -11.68 9.60
CA THR A 216 9.69 -12.61 9.82
C THR A 216 10.95 -11.86 10.25
N LYS A 217 11.91 -12.57 10.87
CA LYS A 217 13.19 -12.01 11.34
C LYS A 217 13.98 -11.26 10.26
N ASP A 218 13.78 -11.63 8.99
CA ASP A 218 14.55 -11.14 7.85
C ASP A 218 13.95 -9.87 7.22
N VAL A 219 12.76 -9.43 7.66
CA VAL A 219 12.22 -8.11 7.30
C VAL A 219 13.09 -7.02 7.92
N ARG A 220 13.68 -6.16 7.09
CA ARG A 220 14.56 -5.06 7.51
C ARG A 220 13.95 -4.19 8.61
N GLU A 221 14.78 -3.79 9.57
CA GLU A 221 14.37 -2.95 10.70
C GLU A 221 13.78 -1.60 10.24
N SER A 222 14.28 -1.02 9.15
CA SER A 222 13.74 0.20 8.56
C SER A 222 12.27 0.05 8.14
N LYS A 223 11.89 -1.06 7.51
CA LYS A 223 10.50 -1.39 7.16
C LYS A 223 9.63 -1.52 8.41
N ARG A 224 10.13 -2.21 9.44
CA ARG A 224 9.40 -2.42 10.70
C ARG A 224 9.13 -1.11 11.43
N MET A 225 10.16 -0.28 11.58
CA MET A 225 10.02 1.05 12.18
C MET A 225 9.06 1.92 11.39
N ARG A 226 9.10 1.86 10.06
CA ARG A 226 8.16 2.59 9.20
C ARG A 226 6.72 2.15 9.42
N LEU A 227 6.45 0.86 9.45
CA LEU A 227 5.11 0.32 9.69
C LEU A 227 4.57 0.69 11.07
N GLN A 228 5.44 0.72 12.10
CA GLN A 228 5.09 1.22 13.43
C GLN A 228 4.76 2.72 13.40
N ALA A 229 5.57 3.53 12.70
CA ALA A 229 5.30 4.95 12.51
C ALA A 229 3.99 5.19 11.72
N ASP A 230 3.65 4.26 10.82
CA ASP A 230 2.39 4.27 10.09
C ASP A 230 1.17 3.97 11.00
N GLY A 231 1.41 3.49 12.23
CA GLY A 231 0.40 3.25 13.26
C GLY A 231 0.06 1.77 13.48
N ALA A 232 0.71 0.86 12.76
CA ALA A 232 0.52 -0.57 12.96
C ALA A 232 1.25 -1.08 14.21
N THR A 233 0.72 -2.15 14.81
CA THR A 233 1.48 -2.95 15.78
C THR A 233 2.32 -3.97 15.03
N VAL A 234 3.64 -3.85 15.07
CA VAL A 234 4.54 -4.80 14.40
C VAL A 234 5.03 -5.85 15.42
N ILE A 235 4.83 -7.12 15.09
CA ILE A 235 5.23 -8.27 15.92
C ILE A 235 6.13 -9.16 15.07
N GLU A 236 7.39 -9.33 15.49
CA GLU A 236 8.25 -10.36 14.91
C GLU A 236 7.79 -11.73 15.38
N ILE A 237 7.71 -12.68 14.44
CA ILE A 237 7.33 -14.05 14.70
C ILE A 237 8.41 -15.04 14.27
N GLU A 238 8.47 -16.13 15.04
CA GLU A 238 9.35 -17.25 14.72
C GLU A 238 8.81 -18.04 13.52
N GLU A 239 9.74 -18.47 12.68
CA GLU A 239 9.48 -19.35 11.55
C GLU A 239 8.78 -20.65 12.00
N VAL A 240 7.96 -21.21 11.11
CA VAL A 240 7.28 -22.50 11.34
C VAL A 240 8.06 -23.60 10.63
N ASP A 241 8.67 -24.47 11.43
CA ASP A 241 9.42 -25.62 10.94
C ASP A 241 8.50 -26.61 10.22
N HIS A 242 9.02 -27.23 9.16
CA HIS A 242 8.31 -28.23 8.36
C HIS A 242 9.29 -29.21 7.72
N ALA A 243 8.87 -30.48 7.58
CA ALA A 243 9.74 -31.59 7.17
C ALA A 243 9.81 -31.82 5.65
N PHE A 244 9.03 -31.10 4.85
CA PHE A 244 8.94 -31.27 3.39
C PHE A 244 9.53 -30.08 2.64
N SER A 245 9.95 -30.30 1.40
CA SER A 245 10.46 -29.23 0.56
C SER A 245 9.31 -28.48 -0.12
N ILE A 246 9.30 -27.16 0.04
CA ILE A 246 8.41 -26.28 -0.72
C ILE A 246 9.02 -26.09 -2.11
N GLY A 247 8.26 -26.47 -3.15
CA GLY A 247 8.76 -26.50 -4.53
C GLY A 247 8.95 -25.12 -5.18
N GLU A 248 8.25 -24.10 -4.69
CA GLU A 248 8.33 -22.72 -5.14
C GLU A 248 9.05 -21.88 -4.06
N PRO A 249 10.31 -21.47 -4.28
CA PRO A 249 11.12 -20.79 -3.26
C PRO A 249 10.48 -19.55 -2.64
N ARG A 250 9.69 -18.76 -3.39
CA ARG A 250 8.98 -17.60 -2.81
C ARG A 250 7.94 -17.99 -1.75
N TYR A 251 7.52 -19.25 -1.72
CA TYR A 251 6.60 -19.78 -0.71
C TYR A 251 7.32 -20.32 0.52
N ALA A 252 8.65 -20.22 0.62
CA ALA A 252 9.40 -20.79 1.75
C ALA A 252 8.89 -20.31 3.12
N GLN A 253 8.45 -19.05 3.21
CA GLN A 253 8.04 -18.44 4.47
C GLN A 253 6.52 -18.45 4.71
N VAL A 254 5.69 -18.89 3.76
CA VAL A 254 4.22 -18.72 3.86
C VAL A 254 3.60 -19.57 4.97
N LEU A 255 4.21 -20.69 5.34
CA LEU A 255 3.79 -21.48 6.51
C LEU A 255 3.95 -20.71 7.83
N THR A 256 4.85 -19.73 7.88
CA THR A 256 5.01 -18.84 9.04
C THR A 256 3.75 -17.99 9.28
N LYS A 257 2.91 -17.79 8.25
CA LYS A 257 1.56 -17.19 8.38
C LYS A 257 0.69 -17.93 9.40
N LEU A 258 0.92 -19.23 9.65
CA LEU A 258 0.16 -20.00 10.65
C LEU A 258 0.29 -19.45 12.07
N ARG A 259 1.32 -18.65 12.37
CA ARG A 259 1.46 -17.96 13.67
C ARG A 259 0.31 -17.01 13.98
N VAL A 260 -0.48 -16.58 12.98
CA VAL A 260 -1.70 -15.80 13.21
C VAL A 260 -2.72 -16.51 14.12
N PHE A 261 -2.71 -17.85 14.13
CA PHE A 261 -3.63 -18.68 14.92
C PHE A 261 -3.14 -18.91 16.35
N ASP A 262 -1.88 -18.61 16.64
CA ASP A 262 -1.33 -18.73 17.98
C ASP A 262 -1.89 -17.61 18.87
N TYR A 263 -2.67 -17.98 19.87
CA TYR A 263 -3.27 -17.02 20.81
C TYR A 263 -2.21 -16.25 21.62
N GLU A 264 -1.00 -16.79 21.79
CA GLU A 264 0.09 -16.08 22.46
C GLU A 264 0.63 -14.93 21.59
N VAL A 265 0.55 -15.07 20.26
CA VAL A 265 0.92 -14.04 19.28
C VAL A 265 -0.25 -13.07 19.02
N MET A 266 -1.46 -13.60 18.84
CA MET A 266 -2.67 -12.86 18.52
C MET A 266 -3.76 -13.05 19.59
N PRO A 267 -3.65 -12.41 20.76
CA PRO A 267 -4.56 -12.60 21.90
C PRO A 267 -5.89 -11.82 21.71
N TYR A 268 -6.62 -12.13 20.64
CA TYR A 268 -7.90 -11.52 20.26
C TYR A 268 -8.98 -12.59 20.11
N GLU A 269 -10.25 -12.21 20.28
CA GLU A 269 -11.39 -13.12 20.11
C GLU A 269 -11.61 -13.46 18.63
N LYS A 270 -11.48 -12.47 17.74
CA LYS A 270 -11.52 -12.67 16.28
C LYS A 270 -10.38 -11.90 15.62
N VAL A 271 -9.75 -12.54 14.64
CA VAL A 271 -8.73 -11.94 13.79
C VAL A 271 -9.19 -12.06 12.35
N PHE A 272 -9.12 -10.94 11.62
CA PHE A 272 -9.29 -10.94 10.17
C PHE A 272 -7.92 -10.79 9.52
N LEU A 273 -7.43 -11.83 8.85
CA LEU A 273 -6.18 -11.81 8.10
C LEU A 273 -6.44 -11.37 6.67
N MET A 274 -5.57 -10.49 6.16
CA MET A 274 -5.55 -10.03 4.77
C MET A 274 -4.12 -10.11 4.22
N ASP A 275 -3.96 -10.55 2.97
CA ASP A 275 -2.69 -10.42 2.25
C ASP A 275 -2.43 -8.97 1.85
N THR A 276 -1.17 -8.64 1.55
CA THR A 276 -0.71 -7.28 1.26
C THR A 276 -1.00 -6.83 -0.17
N ASP A 277 -1.39 -7.74 -1.06
CA ASP A 277 -1.75 -7.51 -2.47
C ASP A 277 -3.24 -7.19 -2.65
N MET A 278 -3.78 -6.36 -1.77
CA MET A 278 -5.20 -6.03 -1.70
C MET A 278 -5.42 -4.53 -1.52
N VAL A 279 -6.62 -4.07 -1.89
CA VAL A 279 -7.09 -2.70 -1.60
C VAL A 279 -8.53 -2.68 -1.12
N ILE A 280 -8.83 -1.71 -0.25
CA ILE A 280 -10.11 -1.58 0.44
C ILE A 280 -10.98 -0.50 -0.21
N THR A 281 -12.29 -0.73 -0.30
CA THR A 281 -13.26 0.23 -0.88
C THR A 281 -14.16 0.87 0.18
N ARG A 282 -14.36 0.20 1.32
CA ARG A 282 -15.20 0.67 2.43
C ARG A 282 -14.70 0.16 3.78
N PRO A 283 -15.11 0.77 4.92
CA PRO A 283 -14.69 0.33 6.25
C PRO A 283 -15.06 -1.13 6.53
N LEU A 284 -14.11 -1.85 7.14
CA LEU A 284 -14.22 -3.30 7.35
C LEU A 284 -14.80 -3.71 8.70
N ASP A 285 -15.15 -2.77 9.58
CA ASP A 285 -15.59 -3.08 10.96
C ASP A 285 -16.70 -4.14 11.04
N ALA A 286 -17.64 -4.12 10.10
CA ALA A 286 -18.79 -5.02 10.10
C ALA A 286 -18.45 -6.48 9.75
N ILE A 287 -17.23 -6.79 9.31
CA ILE A 287 -16.84 -8.18 9.01
C ILE A 287 -16.83 -9.05 10.27
N PHE A 288 -16.54 -8.45 11.43
CA PHE A 288 -16.52 -9.17 12.70
C PHE A 288 -17.92 -9.57 13.20
N ASP A 289 -18.97 -8.98 12.64
CA ASP A 289 -20.37 -9.26 12.97
C ASP A 289 -21.03 -10.20 11.93
N ASP A 290 -20.31 -10.60 10.88
CA ASP A 290 -20.82 -11.50 9.84
C ASP A 290 -21.24 -12.85 10.46
N GLU A 291 -22.43 -13.35 10.10
CA GLU A 291 -22.97 -14.58 10.68
C GLU A 291 -22.09 -15.81 10.46
N SER A 292 -21.31 -15.84 9.39
CA SER A 292 -20.36 -16.91 9.09
C SER A 292 -19.19 -16.98 10.09
N THR A 293 -19.00 -15.94 10.91
CA THR A 293 -17.90 -15.81 11.87
C THR A 293 -18.31 -16.23 13.29
N ARG A 294 -19.44 -16.91 13.43
CA ARG A 294 -19.90 -17.43 14.72
C ARG A 294 -18.98 -18.54 15.23
N LEU A 295 -18.98 -18.72 16.54
CA LEU A 295 -18.31 -19.85 17.19
C LEU A 295 -19.04 -21.14 16.82
N ASN A 296 -18.30 -22.11 16.29
CA ASN A 296 -18.78 -23.44 15.94
C ASN A 296 -18.16 -24.49 16.86
N THR A 297 -18.86 -25.61 17.02
CA THR A 297 -18.34 -26.82 17.65
C THR A 297 -17.88 -27.81 16.58
N ILE A 298 -16.90 -28.65 16.87
CA ILE A 298 -16.51 -29.72 15.96
C ILE A 298 -17.66 -30.64 15.57
N ASP A 299 -17.62 -31.21 14.37
CA ASP A 299 -18.54 -32.27 13.95
C ASP A 299 -18.00 -33.64 14.43
N PRO A 300 -18.65 -34.29 15.42
CA PRO A 300 -18.20 -35.59 15.92
C PRO A 300 -18.38 -36.73 14.91
N ASN A 301 -19.19 -36.53 13.86
CA ASN A 301 -19.46 -37.52 12.82
C ASN A 301 -18.62 -37.29 11.55
N ALA A 302 -17.71 -36.32 11.57
CA ALA A 302 -16.88 -35.99 10.42
C ALA A 302 -16.02 -37.17 9.95
N THR A 303 -15.77 -37.23 8.65
CA THR A 303 -14.91 -38.25 8.06
C THR A 303 -13.45 -37.91 8.32
N ARG A 304 -12.78 -38.79 9.07
CA ARG A 304 -11.34 -38.72 9.35
C ARG A 304 -10.63 -39.96 8.81
N THR A 305 -9.39 -39.81 8.38
CA THR A 305 -8.47 -40.91 8.09
C THR A 305 -7.98 -41.58 9.38
N ASP A 306 -7.33 -42.75 9.27
CA ASP A 306 -6.71 -43.41 10.43
C ASP A 306 -5.56 -42.58 11.01
N THR A 307 -4.75 -41.95 10.16
CA THR A 307 -3.70 -41.02 10.58
C THR A 307 -4.29 -39.82 11.32
N GLU A 308 -5.34 -39.18 10.78
CA GLU A 308 -6.00 -38.06 11.46
C GLU A 308 -6.55 -38.46 12.83
N ARG A 309 -7.11 -39.67 12.97
CA ARG A 309 -7.62 -40.17 14.26
C ARG A 309 -6.54 -40.29 15.34
N GLN A 310 -5.28 -40.47 14.95
CA GLN A 310 -4.14 -40.54 15.87
C GLN A 310 -3.71 -39.14 16.33
N ILE A 311 -4.07 -38.09 15.58
CA ILE A 311 -3.82 -36.69 15.92
C ILE A 311 -4.91 -36.23 16.90
N SER A 312 -4.51 -36.02 18.16
CA SER A 312 -5.40 -35.77 19.30
C SER A 312 -4.73 -34.81 20.30
N PRO A 313 -5.50 -33.99 21.04
CA PRO A 313 -6.95 -33.80 20.94
C PRO A 313 -7.36 -32.87 19.79
N LEU A 314 -8.60 -33.02 19.31
CA LEU A 314 -9.22 -32.00 18.46
C LEU A 314 -9.60 -30.79 19.32
N PRO A 315 -9.49 -29.56 18.79
CA PRO A 315 -10.09 -28.38 19.41
C PRO A 315 -11.60 -28.60 19.61
N GLN A 316 -12.19 -28.08 20.69
CA GLN A 316 -13.63 -28.26 20.94
C GLN A 316 -14.48 -27.29 20.13
N ASN A 317 -14.04 -26.04 20.07
CA ASN A 317 -14.71 -24.95 19.37
C ASN A 317 -13.74 -24.29 18.40
N PHE A 318 -14.27 -23.73 17.34
CA PHE A 318 -13.49 -23.00 16.33
C PHE A 318 -14.36 -21.94 15.66
N THR A 319 -13.70 -20.91 15.12
CA THR A 319 -14.28 -20.00 14.13
C THR A 319 -13.31 -19.97 12.97
N PHE A 320 -13.81 -20.23 11.77
CA PHE A 320 -13.04 -20.13 10.55
C PHE A 320 -13.97 -19.80 9.40
N ALA A 321 -13.84 -18.61 8.85
CA ALA A 321 -14.61 -18.11 7.73
C ALA A 321 -13.67 -17.56 6.65
N ALA A 322 -13.97 -17.88 5.39
CA ALA A 322 -13.18 -17.49 4.23
C ALA A 322 -14.11 -17.31 3.02
N THR A 323 -13.54 -17.02 1.85
CA THR A 323 -14.27 -16.98 0.58
C THR A 323 -13.82 -18.12 -0.33
N PRO A 324 -14.69 -18.64 -1.20
CA PRO A 324 -14.28 -19.66 -2.16
C PRO A 324 -13.17 -19.13 -3.08
N GLU A 325 -12.30 -20.02 -3.54
CA GLU A 325 -11.44 -19.76 -4.69
C GLU A 325 -12.32 -19.78 -5.95
N SER A 326 -12.70 -18.60 -6.48
CA SER A 326 -13.58 -18.51 -7.65
C SER A 326 -12.95 -19.16 -8.89
N ALA A 327 -11.65 -18.88 -9.13
CA ALA A 327 -10.91 -19.25 -10.34
C ALA A 327 -11.58 -18.75 -11.64
N GLU A 328 -12.38 -17.69 -11.54
CA GLU A 328 -13.19 -17.13 -12.63
C GLU A 328 -12.99 -15.62 -12.64
N ARG A 329 -12.55 -15.05 -13.79
CA ARG A 329 -12.40 -13.59 -13.98
C ARG A 329 -13.65 -12.93 -14.54
N ASP A 330 -14.40 -13.65 -15.37
CA ASP A 330 -15.58 -13.14 -16.03
C ASP A 330 -16.82 -13.69 -15.33
N HIS A 331 -17.52 -12.81 -14.61
CA HIS A 331 -18.70 -13.14 -13.81
C HIS A 331 -19.53 -11.88 -13.50
N GLU A 332 -20.81 -12.08 -13.23
CA GLU A 332 -21.70 -11.02 -12.74
C GLU A 332 -21.46 -10.76 -11.25
N TYR A 333 -21.72 -9.53 -10.79
CA TYR A 333 -21.78 -9.22 -9.36
C TYR A 333 -23.23 -9.31 -8.83
N PRO A 334 -23.48 -10.02 -7.72
CA PRO A 334 -22.48 -10.73 -6.92
C PRO A 334 -22.07 -12.08 -7.54
N TYR A 335 -20.80 -12.47 -7.34
CA TYR A 335 -20.37 -13.85 -7.59
C TYR A 335 -21.06 -14.76 -6.58
N LEU A 336 -22.04 -15.51 -7.06
CA LEU A 336 -22.78 -16.48 -6.26
C LEU A 336 -22.39 -17.89 -6.68
N ASP A 337 -22.05 -18.72 -5.69
CA ASP A 337 -21.97 -20.17 -5.84
C ASP A 337 -23.16 -20.80 -5.09
N PRO A 338 -24.38 -20.75 -5.68
CA PRO A 338 -25.62 -21.14 -5.01
C PRO A 338 -25.69 -22.64 -4.74
N ASN A 339 -25.01 -23.45 -5.56
CA ASN A 339 -24.95 -24.90 -5.42
C ASN A 339 -23.87 -25.35 -4.41
N ARG A 340 -23.07 -24.41 -3.89
CA ARG A 340 -21.92 -24.68 -3.00
C ARG A 340 -20.93 -25.68 -3.61
N GLU A 341 -20.73 -25.58 -4.93
CA GLU A 341 -19.82 -26.46 -5.67
C GLU A 341 -18.34 -26.12 -5.37
N LYS A 342 -18.05 -24.86 -4.98
CA LYS A 342 -16.70 -24.41 -4.62
C LYS A 342 -16.40 -24.75 -3.15
N ALA A 343 -15.88 -25.95 -2.93
CA ALA A 343 -15.47 -26.44 -1.61
C ALA A 343 -14.08 -25.96 -1.15
N TYR A 344 -13.27 -25.48 -2.10
CA TYR A 344 -11.91 -24.98 -1.86
C TYR A 344 -11.92 -23.45 -1.69
N PHE A 345 -11.31 -22.95 -0.62
CA PHE A 345 -11.29 -21.54 -0.26
C PHE A 345 -9.92 -20.90 -0.43
N ASN A 346 -9.93 -19.58 -0.60
CA ASN A 346 -8.71 -18.77 -0.68
C ASN A 346 -8.28 -18.31 0.72
N VAL A 347 -6.97 -18.35 1.03
CA VAL A 347 -6.42 -17.95 2.34
C VAL A 347 -5.85 -16.54 2.39
N GLY A 348 -6.06 -15.75 1.33
CA GLY A 348 -5.68 -14.33 1.32
C GLY A 348 -6.60 -13.45 2.15
N CYS A 349 -7.84 -13.88 2.39
CA CYS A 349 -8.77 -13.22 3.30
C CYS A 349 -9.52 -14.27 4.14
N MET A 350 -9.29 -14.25 5.44
CA MET A 350 -9.93 -15.20 6.36
C MET A 350 -10.16 -14.59 7.73
N LEU A 351 -11.28 -14.92 8.36
CA LEU A 351 -11.63 -14.53 9.70
C LEU A 351 -11.73 -15.75 10.61
N PHE A 352 -11.02 -15.73 11.72
CA PHE A 352 -10.91 -16.88 12.62
C PHE A 352 -10.73 -16.43 14.07
N SER A 353 -10.84 -17.38 14.98
CA SER A 353 -10.50 -17.18 16.39
C SER A 353 -9.17 -17.88 16.71
N PRO A 354 -8.10 -17.14 17.04
CA PRO A 354 -6.85 -17.73 17.50
C PRO A 354 -7.05 -18.61 18.73
N SER A 355 -6.36 -19.74 18.78
CA SER A 355 -6.43 -20.70 19.89
C SER A 355 -5.15 -21.51 19.92
N LYS A 356 -4.63 -21.73 21.13
CA LYS A 356 -3.46 -22.59 21.34
C LYS A 356 -3.73 -24.03 20.88
N GLU A 357 -4.94 -24.53 21.13
CA GLU A 357 -5.38 -25.86 20.70
C GLU A 357 -5.47 -25.96 19.18
N ILE A 358 -6.06 -24.96 18.51
CA ILE A 358 -6.15 -24.90 17.05
C ILE A 358 -4.75 -24.84 16.43
N TYR A 359 -3.89 -23.94 16.91
CA TYR A 359 -2.55 -23.77 16.40
C TYR A 359 -1.70 -25.05 16.53
N HIS A 360 -1.70 -25.67 17.71
CA HIS A 360 -1.00 -26.96 17.89
C HIS A 360 -1.58 -28.07 17.01
N TYR A 361 -2.89 -28.10 16.79
CA TYR A 361 -3.50 -29.05 15.87
C TYR A 361 -3.05 -28.83 14.43
N TYR A 362 -2.90 -27.57 13.98
CA TYR A 362 -2.37 -27.27 12.65
C TYR A 362 -0.93 -27.74 12.49
N LEU A 363 -0.07 -27.50 13.48
CA LEU A 363 1.31 -27.99 13.48
C LEU A 363 1.36 -29.52 13.46
N ALA A 364 0.49 -30.19 14.22
CA ALA A 364 0.44 -31.64 14.20
C ALA A 364 0.01 -32.20 12.82
N ILE A 365 -0.88 -31.53 12.09
CA ILE A 365 -1.22 -31.93 10.71
C ILE A 365 -0.08 -31.61 9.74
N LEU A 366 0.64 -30.50 9.96
CA LEU A 366 1.79 -30.10 9.15
C LEU A 366 2.92 -31.15 9.19
N ASP A 367 3.09 -31.86 10.31
CA ASP A 367 4.02 -32.99 10.47
C ASP A 367 3.62 -34.26 9.69
N HIS A 368 2.43 -34.24 9.07
CA HIS A 368 1.88 -35.31 8.25
C HIS A 368 1.63 -34.82 6.81
N PRO A 369 2.69 -34.49 6.04
CA PRO A 369 2.56 -33.94 4.70
C PRO A 369 1.74 -34.84 3.77
N GLU A 370 1.74 -36.16 3.95
CA GLU A 370 0.94 -37.10 3.15
C GLU A 370 -0.58 -36.85 3.15
N LEU A 371 -1.09 -36.03 4.07
CA LEU A 371 -2.52 -35.76 4.23
C LEU A 371 -3.06 -34.70 3.28
N PHE A 372 -2.24 -33.77 2.81
CA PHE A 372 -2.70 -32.59 2.06
C PHE A 372 -1.82 -32.31 0.83
N GLY A 373 -2.26 -31.41 -0.06
CA GLY A 373 -1.43 -30.94 -1.18
C GLY A 373 -0.31 -30.02 -0.69
N HIS A 374 0.74 -29.80 -1.49
CA HIS A 374 1.81 -28.84 -1.13
C HIS A 374 2.05 -27.82 -2.25
N GLY A 375 1.09 -27.68 -3.17
CA GLY A 375 1.21 -26.73 -4.29
C GLY A 375 1.05 -25.29 -3.80
N TRP A 376 0.16 -25.09 -2.83
CA TRP A 376 -0.10 -23.83 -2.14
C TRP A 376 0.00 -24.10 -0.64
N PRO A 377 1.19 -24.04 -0.02
CA PRO A 377 1.49 -24.79 1.21
C PRO A 377 0.49 -24.58 2.37
N GLU A 378 0.29 -23.35 2.79
CA GLU A 378 -0.62 -22.97 3.87
C GLU A 378 -2.09 -23.05 3.43
N GLN A 379 -2.38 -22.76 2.16
CA GLN A 379 -3.74 -22.85 1.61
C GLN A 379 -4.23 -24.30 1.55
N ASP A 380 -3.41 -25.21 1.05
CA ASP A 380 -3.71 -26.63 0.92
C ASP A 380 -3.85 -27.28 2.31
N LEU A 381 -2.98 -26.91 3.26
CA LEU A 381 -3.08 -27.33 4.65
C LEU A 381 -4.42 -26.89 5.26
N LEU A 382 -4.74 -25.60 5.19
CA LEU A 382 -5.97 -25.07 5.77
C LEU A 382 -7.22 -25.62 5.07
N ASN A 383 -7.19 -25.77 3.74
CA ASN A 383 -8.28 -26.42 3.00
C ASN A 383 -8.47 -27.87 3.40
N TYR A 384 -7.39 -28.61 3.67
CA TYR A 384 -7.50 -29.96 4.19
C TYR A 384 -8.13 -29.97 5.59
N ILE A 385 -7.65 -29.14 6.50
CA ILE A 385 -8.12 -29.08 7.90
C ILE A 385 -9.58 -28.64 7.98
N HIS A 386 -9.94 -27.62 7.20
CA HIS A 386 -11.27 -27.00 7.21
C HIS A 386 -12.21 -27.49 6.11
N ARG A 387 -11.88 -28.58 5.41
CA ARG A 387 -12.73 -29.17 4.37
C ARG A 387 -14.17 -29.42 4.86
N LEU A 388 -15.15 -29.29 3.96
CA LEU A 388 -16.58 -29.39 4.30
C LEU A 388 -17.01 -30.72 4.95
N GLY A 389 -16.32 -31.83 4.66
CA GLY A 389 -16.58 -33.14 5.27
C GLY A 389 -15.69 -33.47 6.48
N GLY A 390 -14.83 -32.52 6.89
CA GLY A 390 -13.89 -32.65 8.00
C GLY A 390 -14.50 -32.19 9.33
N PRO A 391 -13.75 -32.32 10.44
CA PRO A 391 -14.27 -32.02 11.79
C PRO A 391 -14.49 -30.52 12.04
N MET A 392 -13.83 -29.65 11.27
CA MET A 392 -13.87 -28.19 11.45
C MET A 392 -14.21 -27.46 10.15
N PRO A 393 -15.37 -27.72 9.51
CA PRO A 393 -15.67 -27.16 8.19
C PRO A 393 -15.66 -25.62 8.19
N TRP A 394 -15.06 -25.01 7.16
CA TRP A 394 -15.08 -23.55 6.99
C TRP A 394 -16.50 -23.00 6.75
N SER A 395 -16.71 -21.75 7.14
CA SER A 395 -17.92 -20.99 6.82
C SER A 395 -17.66 -19.97 5.72
N ARG A 396 -18.62 -19.76 4.82
CA ARG A 396 -18.47 -18.81 3.72
C ARG A 396 -18.83 -17.40 4.18
N LEU A 397 -17.86 -16.49 4.11
CA LEU A 397 -18.08 -15.05 4.30
C LEU A 397 -19.11 -14.51 3.30
N HIS A 398 -19.83 -13.45 3.69
CA HIS A 398 -20.73 -12.77 2.77
C HIS A 398 -19.98 -12.32 1.49
N TYR A 399 -20.61 -12.48 0.32
CA TYR A 399 -19.98 -12.27 -0.98
C TYR A 399 -19.43 -10.85 -1.19
N SER A 400 -19.95 -9.86 -0.46
CA SER A 400 -19.54 -8.47 -0.59
C SER A 400 -18.23 -8.13 0.13
N TRP A 401 -17.58 -9.10 0.77
CA TRP A 401 -16.31 -8.88 1.46
C TRP A 401 -15.12 -8.95 0.52
N TYR A 402 -14.97 -10.06 -0.21
CA TYR A 402 -13.75 -10.33 -0.97
C TYR A 402 -13.98 -11.39 -2.04
N LEU A 403 -13.22 -11.27 -3.13
CA LEU A 403 -13.05 -12.30 -4.15
C LEU A 403 -11.59 -12.31 -4.61
N ASN A 404 -11.02 -13.50 -4.76
CA ASN A 404 -9.64 -13.73 -5.17
C ASN A 404 -9.35 -13.29 -6.62
N TRP A 405 -10.34 -13.40 -7.52
CA TRP A 405 -10.20 -13.01 -8.93
C TRP A 405 -11.28 -11.97 -9.27
N PRO A 406 -11.16 -10.73 -8.75
CA PRO A 406 -12.19 -9.72 -8.91
C PRO A 406 -12.22 -9.15 -10.33
N ASN A 407 -13.38 -8.64 -10.74
CA ASN A 407 -13.57 -7.89 -11.97
C ASN A 407 -14.27 -6.53 -11.72
N GLN A 408 -14.59 -5.80 -12.80
CA GLN A 408 -15.07 -4.41 -12.71
C GLN A 408 -16.46 -4.37 -12.07
N ASN A 409 -17.27 -5.42 -12.31
CA ASN A 409 -18.60 -5.54 -11.72
C ASN A 409 -18.50 -5.63 -10.19
N ASP A 410 -17.47 -6.27 -9.64
CA ASP A 410 -17.28 -6.36 -8.20
C ASP A 410 -16.87 -5.00 -7.59
N LEU A 411 -16.00 -4.26 -8.26
CA LEU A 411 -15.62 -2.89 -7.85
C LEU A 411 -16.82 -1.93 -7.92
N ASP A 412 -17.57 -1.97 -9.01
CA ASP A 412 -18.78 -1.16 -9.20
C ASP A 412 -19.91 -1.60 -8.25
N GLY A 413 -19.87 -2.85 -7.80
CA GLY A 413 -20.82 -3.51 -6.90
C GLY A 413 -20.57 -3.28 -5.40
N ASP A 414 -19.62 -2.41 -5.02
CA ASP A 414 -19.27 -2.11 -3.62
C ASP A 414 -18.69 -3.32 -2.84
N MET A 415 -17.94 -4.19 -3.54
CA MET A 415 -17.14 -5.23 -2.88
C MET A 415 -16.06 -4.58 -1.99
N ALA A 416 -15.94 -5.02 -0.74
CA ALA A 416 -15.13 -4.35 0.27
C ALA A 416 -13.63 -4.41 0.02
N ILE A 417 -13.15 -5.53 -0.55
CA ILE A 417 -11.74 -5.83 -0.73
C ILE A 417 -11.54 -6.34 -2.16
N ILE A 418 -10.62 -5.71 -2.88
CA ILE A 418 -10.22 -6.09 -4.23
C ILE A 418 -8.83 -6.69 -4.15
N HIS A 419 -8.69 -7.96 -4.54
CA HIS A 419 -7.38 -8.58 -4.75
C HIS A 419 -6.71 -7.93 -5.98
N SER A 420 -5.61 -7.21 -5.78
CA SER A 420 -4.92 -6.50 -6.85
C SER A 420 -3.42 -6.48 -6.61
N LYS A 421 -2.68 -7.31 -7.36
CA LYS A 421 -1.23 -7.20 -7.51
C LYS A 421 -0.90 -6.08 -8.49
N PHE A 422 -1.22 -4.85 -8.09
CA PHE A 422 -1.19 -3.65 -8.95
C PHE A 422 0.21 -3.24 -9.46
N TRP A 423 1.25 -3.96 -9.06
CA TRP A 423 2.62 -3.84 -9.57
C TRP A 423 2.96 -4.85 -10.69
N GLN A 424 2.00 -5.68 -11.12
CA GLN A 424 2.14 -6.61 -12.24
C GLN A 424 1.18 -6.22 -13.38
N GLU A 425 1.64 -6.30 -14.64
CA GLU A 425 0.98 -5.77 -15.84
C GLU A 425 -0.37 -6.43 -16.24
N ASP A 426 -1.05 -7.20 -15.37
CA ASP A 426 -2.20 -8.03 -15.81
C ASP A 426 -3.27 -8.34 -14.73
N PHE A 427 -3.35 -7.54 -13.67
CA PHE A 427 -4.24 -7.86 -12.52
C PHE A 427 -5.64 -7.20 -12.53
N GLY A 428 -6.07 -6.65 -13.67
CA GLY A 428 -7.48 -6.36 -13.93
C GLY A 428 -8.00 -5.02 -13.38
N PRO A 429 -9.34 -4.84 -13.29
CA PRO A 429 -10.02 -3.54 -13.15
C PRO A 429 -9.75 -2.81 -11.83
N GLY A 430 -9.16 -3.50 -10.85
CA GLY A 430 -8.71 -2.93 -9.58
C GLY A 430 -7.41 -2.14 -9.66
N GLU A 431 -6.61 -2.29 -10.72
CA GLU A 431 -5.26 -1.69 -10.80
C GLU A 431 -5.30 -0.17 -10.65
N LYS A 432 -6.14 0.53 -11.43
CA LYS A 432 -6.26 1.99 -11.35
C LYS A 432 -6.74 2.46 -9.97
N TYR A 433 -7.67 1.71 -9.38
CA TYR A 433 -8.13 2.00 -8.03
C TYR A 433 -7.02 1.79 -7.00
N ALA A 434 -6.22 0.74 -7.16
CA ALA A 434 -5.12 0.43 -6.27
C ALA A 434 -3.97 1.45 -6.37
N LEU A 435 -3.61 1.86 -7.59
CA LEU A 435 -2.64 2.94 -7.83
C LEU A 435 -3.12 4.27 -7.23
N ARG A 436 -4.42 4.56 -7.30
CA ARG A 436 -5.00 5.70 -6.57
C ARG A 436 -4.82 5.56 -5.06
N CYS A 437 -5.09 4.38 -4.49
CA CYS A 437 -4.92 4.15 -3.05
C CYS A 437 -3.46 4.30 -2.60
N LEU A 438 -2.52 3.83 -3.43
CA LEU A 438 -1.08 4.05 -3.23
C LEU A 438 -0.74 5.54 -3.23
N GLY A 439 -1.22 6.30 -4.21
CA GLY A 439 -1.00 7.75 -4.29
C GLY A 439 -1.60 8.51 -3.10
N GLU A 440 -2.78 8.11 -2.63
CA GLU A 440 -3.40 8.68 -1.42
C GLU A 440 -2.53 8.42 -0.17
N MET A 441 -2.01 7.19 -0.02
CA MET A 441 -1.11 6.84 1.09
C MET A 441 0.19 7.65 1.03
N GLN A 442 0.84 7.73 -0.13
CA GLN A 442 2.07 8.50 -0.30
C GLN A 442 1.84 9.98 -0.01
N GLY A 443 0.78 10.57 -0.57
CA GLY A 443 0.41 11.96 -0.33
C GLY A 443 0.12 12.26 1.15
N TYR A 444 -0.54 11.34 1.86
CA TYR A 444 -0.79 11.47 3.29
C TYR A 444 0.52 11.53 4.11
N TRP A 445 1.46 10.63 3.85
CA TRP A 445 2.72 10.58 4.59
C TRP A 445 3.64 11.74 4.24
N ILE A 446 3.71 12.13 2.96
CA ILE A 446 4.39 13.35 2.52
C ILE A 446 3.84 14.56 3.30
N ALA A 447 2.53 14.71 3.37
CA ALA A 447 1.91 15.83 4.08
C ALA A 447 2.16 15.79 5.60
N LYS A 448 2.22 14.60 6.20
CA LYS A 448 2.38 14.42 7.66
C LYS A 448 3.83 14.56 8.13
N GLU A 449 4.79 14.10 7.35
CA GLU A 449 6.23 14.20 7.64
C GLU A 449 6.85 15.52 7.19
N ALA A 450 6.14 16.26 6.35
CA ALA A 450 6.39 17.67 6.14
C ALA A 450 6.00 18.53 7.38
N VAL A 451 5.54 17.97 8.49
CA VAL A 451 5.30 18.72 9.75
C VAL A 451 6.38 18.39 10.76
#